data_AF-A0A8C0Z7L4-F1
#
_entry.id   AF-A0A8C0Z7L4-F1
#
_cell.length_a   1.000
_cell.length_b   1.000
_cell.length_c   1.000
_cell.angle_alpha   90.00
_cell.angle_beta   90.00
_cell.angle_gamma   90.00
#
_symmetry.space_group_name_H-M   'P 1'
#
loop_
_entity.id
_entity.type
_entity.pdbx_description
1 polymer ?
#
loop_
_entity_poly.entity_id
_entity_poly.type
_entity_poly.pdbx_seq_one_letter_code
_entity_poly.pdbx_strand_id
1 'polypeptide(L)'
;MARSRLETVGSIFSRTRDLIRAGVLKEKPLWFDVYDAFPPLREPVFRRPRLRYGKAKAAIQDILYPEDRIRAKFYSAYGSGQKAFDLFNPNFKSTCQQFVEKYIELQKLGETDEEKLFVETGKALLAEGVILRRVGEARTHKEGSHVSWKSEPKDAEPQTVLEKRQPLQEVPQDQNSEASEEQSKESLLSPGRPGAEPPSQHVHGLAHSALQMKGE
;
A
#
# COMPACT_ATOMS: atom_id res chain seq x y z
N MET A 1 -40.28 -3.94 13.23
CA MET A 1 -39.57 -5.12 12.67
C MET A 1 -38.63 -5.68 13.72
N ALA A 2 -38.78 -6.95 14.09
CA ALA A 2 -37.88 -7.62 15.04
C ALA A 2 -36.51 -7.87 14.36
N ARG A 3 -35.41 -7.52 15.05
CA ARG A 3 -34.03 -7.73 14.59
C ARG A 3 -33.19 -8.20 15.77
N SER A 4 -32.21 -9.07 15.54
CA SER A 4 -31.21 -9.43 16.56
C SER A 4 -30.01 -8.49 16.50
N ARG A 5 -29.75 -7.78 17.59
CA ARG A 5 -28.58 -6.89 17.77
C ARG A 5 -27.44 -7.53 18.56
N LEU A 6 -27.48 -8.85 18.81
CA LEU A 6 -26.49 -9.55 19.60
C LEU A 6 -25.22 -9.85 18.78
N GLU A 7 -24.24 -8.95 18.79
CA GLU A 7 -23.00 -9.07 18.01
C GLU A 7 -22.03 -10.11 18.57
N THR A 8 -22.08 -10.39 19.87
CA THR A 8 -21.20 -11.35 20.55
C THR A 8 -21.65 -12.81 20.41
N VAL A 9 -22.89 -13.04 19.94
CA VAL A 9 -23.51 -14.36 19.84
C VAL A 9 -23.53 -14.84 18.39
N GLY A 10 -22.72 -15.86 18.10
CA GLY A 10 -22.68 -16.49 16.77
C GLY A 10 -22.25 -15.53 15.66
N SER A 11 -22.75 -15.78 14.45
CA SER A 11 -22.54 -14.91 13.28
C SER A 11 -23.85 -14.23 12.87
N ILE A 12 -23.77 -13.28 11.93
CA ILE A 12 -24.98 -12.69 11.32
C ILE A 12 -25.77 -13.74 10.54
N PHE A 13 -25.10 -14.72 9.93
CA PHE A 13 -25.72 -15.75 9.10
C PHE A 13 -26.52 -16.72 9.96
N SER A 14 -25.89 -17.26 11.02
CA SER A 14 -26.56 -18.18 11.94
C SER A 14 -27.78 -17.53 12.60
N ARG A 15 -27.63 -16.30 13.09
CA ARG A 15 -28.73 -15.54 13.72
C ARG A 15 -29.86 -15.26 12.73
N THR A 16 -29.53 -14.85 11.50
CA THR A 16 -30.56 -14.55 10.49
C THR A 16 -31.28 -15.82 10.05
N ARG A 17 -30.55 -16.92 9.84
CA ARG A 17 -31.11 -18.23 9.48
C ARG A 17 -32.10 -18.70 10.55
N ASP A 18 -31.71 -18.62 11.81
CA ASP A 18 -32.54 -19.10 12.92
C ASP A 18 -33.78 -18.20 13.12
N LEU A 19 -33.65 -16.87 12.91
CA LEU A 19 -34.79 -15.94 12.90
C LEU A 19 -35.79 -16.19 11.75
N ILE A 20 -35.28 -16.53 10.55
CA ILE A 20 -36.12 -16.93 9.41
C ILE A 20 -36.84 -18.25 9.74
N ARG A 21 -36.10 -19.25 10.26
CA ARG A 21 -36.65 -20.56 10.61
C ARG A 21 -37.71 -20.48 11.72
N ALA A 22 -37.55 -19.57 12.68
CA ALA A 22 -38.52 -19.33 13.74
C ALA A 22 -39.74 -18.49 13.29
N GLY A 23 -39.76 -18.01 12.04
CA GLY A 23 -40.83 -17.15 11.51
C GLY A 23 -40.85 -15.72 12.07
N VAL A 24 -39.84 -15.33 12.86
CA VAL A 24 -39.70 -13.98 13.41
C VAL A 24 -39.32 -12.99 12.31
N LEU A 25 -38.43 -13.43 11.40
CA LEU A 25 -38.04 -12.67 10.21
C LEU A 25 -38.81 -13.21 9.00
N LYS A 26 -39.88 -12.50 8.60
CA LYS A 26 -40.75 -12.90 7.48
C LYS A 26 -40.09 -12.71 6.11
N GLU A 27 -39.28 -11.67 5.98
CA GLU A 27 -38.59 -11.33 4.73
C GLU A 27 -37.12 -11.73 4.80
N LYS A 28 -36.71 -12.60 3.88
CA LYS A 28 -35.32 -13.02 3.74
C LYS A 28 -34.47 -11.85 3.23
N PRO A 29 -33.35 -11.51 3.90
CA PRO A 29 -32.46 -10.45 3.40
C PRO A 29 -31.81 -10.82 2.08
N LEU A 30 -31.62 -9.83 1.19
CA LEU A 30 -31.05 -10.02 -0.15
C LEU A 30 -29.69 -10.72 -0.14
N TRP A 31 -28.85 -10.44 0.87
CA TRP A 31 -27.50 -11.03 0.97
C TRP A 31 -27.50 -12.50 1.42
N PHE A 32 -28.62 -13.02 1.95
CA PHE A 32 -28.63 -14.35 2.58
C PHE A 32 -28.36 -15.45 1.56
N ASP A 33 -29.02 -15.41 0.40
CA ASP A 33 -28.81 -16.39 -0.69
C ASP A 33 -27.38 -16.36 -1.21
N VAL A 34 -26.80 -15.17 -1.34
CA VAL A 34 -25.41 -14.99 -1.78
C VAL A 34 -24.44 -15.61 -0.78
N TYR A 35 -24.69 -15.41 0.53
CA TYR A 35 -23.86 -15.99 1.59
C TYR A 35 -23.98 -17.52 1.64
N ASP A 36 -25.19 -18.06 1.44
CA ASP A 36 -25.45 -19.51 1.47
C ASP A 36 -24.81 -20.22 0.26
N ALA A 37 -24.83 -19.58 -0.91
CA ALA A 37 -24.18 -20.09 -2.12
C ALA A 37 -22.65 -19.99 -2.05
N PHE A 38 -22.11 -18.90 -1.49
CA PHE A 38 -20.67 -18.63 -1.42
C PHE A 38 -20.24 -18.29 0.01
N PRO A 39 -20.24 -19.27 0.93
CA PRO A 39 -19.87 -19.02 2.32
C PRO A 39 -18.38 -18.69 2.45
N PRO A 40 -17.98 -17.80 3.38
CA PRO A 40 -16.58 -17.50 3.61
C PRO A 40 -15.85 -18.69 4.24
N LEU A 41 -14.53 -18.80 4.02
CA LEU A 41 -13.68 -19.85 4.62
C LEU A 41 -13.79 -19.93 6.14
N ARG A 42 -14.04 -18.79 6.79
CA ARG A 42 -14.20 -18.69 8.23
C ARG A 42 -15.46 -17.89 8.54
N GLU A 43 -16.32 -18.47 9.37
CA GLU A 43 -17.52 -17.80 9.84
C GLU A 43 -17.18 -16.57 10.72
N PRO A 44 -17.83 -15.41 10.50
CA PRO A 44 -17.56 -14.17 11.24
C PRO A 44 -18.21 -14.22 12.63
N VAL A 45 -17.66 -15.06 13.49
CA VAL A 45 -18.05 -15.17 14.90
C VAL A 45 -17.19 -14.24 15.75
N PHE A 46 -17.81 -13.52 16.68
CA PHE A 46 -17.10 -12.70 17.64
C PHE A 46 -16.13 -13.55 18.47
N ARG A 47 -14.86 -13.15 18.49
CA ARG A 47 -13.84 -13.75 19.37
C ARG A 47 -13.16 -12.65 20.14
N ARG A 48 -13.26 -12.69 21.47
CA ARG A 48 -12.56 -11.76 22.36
C ARG A 48 -11.04 -11.98 22.23
N PRO A 49 -10.25 -10.98 21.82
CA PRO A 49 -8.80 -11.07 21.84
C PRO A 49 -8.32 -11.32 23.27
N ARG A 50 -7.50 -12.36 23.48
CA ARG A 50 -6.91 -12.68 24.78
C ARG A 50 -5.42 -12.40 24.73
N LEU A 51 -4.90 -11.79 25.80
CA LEU A 51 -3.47 -11.62 25.95
C LEU A 51 -2.79 -12.98 26.17
N ARG A 52 -1.57 -13.12 25.65
CA ARG A 52 -0.73 -14.29 25.85
C ARG A 52 0.11 -14.07 27.11
N TYR A 53 0.11 -15.03 28.03
CA TYR A 53 0.87 -14.99 29.28
C TYR A 53 1.86 -16.17 29.37
N GLY A 54 2.83 -16.06 30.27
CA GLY A 54 3.82 -17.12 30.51
C GLY A 54 4.73 -17.35 29.29
N LYS A 55 4.81 -18.60 28.83
CA LYS A 55 5.67 -19.01 27.72
C LYS A 55 4.99 -18.96 26.34
N ALA A 56 3.76 -18.43 26.25
CA ALA A 56 2.99 -18.40 25.02
C ALA A 56 3.55 -17.35 24.04
N LYS A 57 4.10 -17.80 22.91
CA LYS A 57 4.60 -16.95 21.82
C LYS A 57 3.64 -16.97 20.63
N ALA A 58 3.79 -16.01 19.71
CA ALA A 58 3.09 -16.06 18.43
C ALA A 58 3.65 -17.22 17.59
N ALA A 59 2.79 -17.81 16.75
CA ALA A 59 3.19 -18.89 15.83
C ALA A 59 3.85 -18.37 14.53
N ILE A 60 4.06 -17.05 14.42
CA ILE A 60 4.64 -16.40 13.24
C ILE A 60 6.16 -16.54 13.33
N GLN A 61 6.79 -16.94 12.23
CA GLN A 61 8.23 -17.09 12.09
C GLN A 61 8.82 -15.90 11.34
N ASP A 62 10.08 -15.59 11.60
CA ASP A 62 10.82 -14.57 10.85
C ASP A 62 11.11 -15.06 9.43
N ILE A 63 10.96 -14.17 8.44
CA ILE A 63 11.20 -14.49 7.03
C ILE A 63 12.64 -14.08 6.71
N LEU A 64 13.53 -15.07 6.56
CA LEU A 64 14.94 -14.88 6.23
C LEU A 64 15.30 -15.73 5.01
N TYR A 65 16.04 -15.13 4.07
CA TYR A 65 16.49 -15.78 2.85
C TYR A 65 18.00 -16.00 2.87
N PRO A 66 18.53 -16.98 2.11
CA PRO A 66 19.97 -17.23 2.05
C PRO A 66 20.76 -16.01 1.55
N GLU A 67 20.19 -15.22 0.63
CA GLU A 67 20.83 -14.00 0.15
C GLU A 67 20.95 -12.90 1.21
N ASP A 68 20.17 -12.93 2.29
CA ASP A 68 20.23 -11.92 3.33
C ASP A 68 21.58 -11.94 4.07
N ARG A 69 22.27 -13.09 4.08
CA ARG A 69 23.66 -13.20 4.56
C ARG A 69 24.61 -12.36 3.70
N ILE A 70 24.42 -12.38 2.38
CA ILE A 70 25.22 -11.63 1.42
C ILE A 70 24.89 -10.14 1.52
N ARG A 71 23.60 -9.80 1.60
CA ARG A 71 23.13 -8.42 1.78
C ARG A 71 23.67 -7.80 3.07
N ALA A 72 23.66 -8.55 4.17
CA ALA A 72 24.23 -8.10 5.43
C ALA A 72 25.73 -7.75 5.28
N LYS A 73 26.53 -8.64 4.69
CA LYS A 73 27.95 -8.38 4.41
C LYS A 73 28.15 -7.17 3.50
N PHE A 74 27.35 -7.03 2.45
CA PHE A 74 27.39 -5.89 1.53
C PHE A 74 27.14 -4.57 2.27
N TYR A 75 26.06 -4.48 3.06
CA TYR A 75 25.72 -3.26 3.79
C TYR A 75 26.72 -2.97 4.92
N SER A 76 27.32 -3.98 5.54
CA SER A 76 28.41 -3.77 6.50
C SER A 76 29.67 -3.21 5.85
N ALA A 77 30.00 -3.63 4.62
CA ALA A 77 31.23 -3.21 3.94
C ALA A 77 31.09 -1.87 3.18
N TYR A 78 30.01 -1.72 2.41
CA TYR A 78 29.79 -0.59 1.49
C TYR A 78 28.67 0.36 1.94
N GLY A 79 27.82 -0.06 2.86
CA GLY A 79 26.69 0.75 3.33
C GLY A 79 25.60 0.90 2.26
N SER A 80 24.77 1.93 2.43
CA SER A 80 23.78 2.28 1.41
C SER A 80 24.47 2.88 0.18
N GLY A 81 24.23 2.30 -0.99
CA GLY A 81 24.79 2.79 -2.25
C GLY A 81 24.29 4.20 -2.62
N GLN A 82 24.91 4.81 -3.63
CA GLN A 82 24.51 6.13 -4.15
C GLN A 82 23.18 6.09 -4.91
N LYS A 83 22.84 4.94 -5.51
CA LYS A 83 21.59 4.73 -6.23
C LYS A 83 20.46 4.57 -5.21
N ALA A 84 19.57 5.57 -5.16
CA ALA A 84 18.35 5.49 -4.35
C ALA A 84 17.46 4.34 -4.83
N PHE A 85 16.70 3.76 -3.90
CA PHE A 85 15.73 2.71 -4.22
C PHE A 85 14.51 3.33 -4.90
N ASP A 86 14.15 2.79 -6.06
CA ASP A 86 12.85 3.05 -6.68
C ASP A 86 11.90 1.90 -6.30
N LEU A 87 11.00 2.16 -5.35
CA LEU A 87 10.04 1.20 -4.86
C LEU A 87 8.76 1.12 -5.72
N PHE A 88 8.59 2.02 -6.71
CA PHE A 88 7.44 2.01 -7.61
C PHE A 88 7.62 0.99 -8.75
N ASN A 89 8.87 0.75 -9.14
CA ASN A 89 9.18 -0.21 -10.18
C ASN A 89 9.36 -1.63 -9.58
N PRO A 90 8.49 -2.60 -9.91
CA PRO A 90 8.60 -3.97 -9.38
C PRO A 90 9.87 -4.70 -9.84
N ASN A 91 10.47 -4.27 -10.95
CA ASN A 91 11.67 -4.88 -11.53
C ASN A 91 12.94 -4.08 -11.18
N PHE A 92 12.88 -3.20 -10.17
CA PHE A 92 14.03 -2.39 -9.78
C PHE A 92 15.15 -3.25 -9.20
N LYS A 93 16.30 -3.25 -9.89
CA LYS A 93 17.54 -3.83 -9.38
C LYS A 93 18.37 -2.76 -8.67
N SER A 94 18.48 -2.91 -7.35
CA SER A 94 19.41 -2.15 -6.53
C SER A 94 20.85 -2.61 -6.77
N THR A 95 21.83 -1.79 -6.37
CA THR A 95 23.24 -2.18 -6.47
C THR A 95 23.56 -3.41 -5.61
N CYS A 96 22.94 -3.51 -4.43
CA CYS A 96 23.02 -4.68 -3.56
C CYS A 96 22.39 -5.92 -4.25
N GLN A 97 21.26 -5.76 -4.95
CA GLN A 97 20.65 -6.87 -5.68
C GLN A 97 21.52 -7.36 -6.84
N GLN A 98 22.14 -6.44 -7.60
CA GLN A 98 23.12 -6.80 -8.64
C GLN A 98 24.33 -7.54 -8.05
N PHE A 99 24.81 -7.10 -6.88
CA PHE A 99 25.88 -7.78 -6.15
C PHE A 99 25.52 -9.22 -5.78
N VAL A 100 24.31 -9.42 -5.25
CA VAL A 100 23.80 -10.75 -4.88
C VAL A 100 23.67 -11.66 -6.10
N GLU A 101 23.12 -11.16 -7.21
CA GLU A 101 22.99 -11.93 -8.46
C GLU A 101 24.36 -12.43 -8.94
N LYS A 102 25.35 -11.53 -9.00
CA LYS A 102 26.73 -11.87 -9.38
C LYS A 102 27.38 -12.85 -8.40
N TYR A 103 27.11 -12.70 -7.11
CA TYR A 103 27.64 -13.60 -6.09
C TYR A 103 27.13 -15.03 -6.28
N ILE A 104 25.83 -15.16 -6.56
CA ILE A 104 25.21 -16.46 -6.80
C ILE A 104 25.69 -17.06 -8.13
N GLU A 105 25.93 -16.24 -9.16
CA GLU A 105 26.53 -16.68 -10.42
C GLU A 105 27.93 -17.29 -10.21
N LEU A 106 28.81 -16.60 -9.49
CA LEU A 106 30.15 -17.11 -9.18
C LEU A 106 30.12 -18.33 -8.26
N GLN A 107 29.21 -18.36 -7.28
CA GLN A 107 29.03 -19.51 -6.40
C GLN A 107 28.61 -20.77 -7.16
N LYS A 108 27.78 -20.63 -8.21
CA LYS A 108 27.39 -21.75 -9.08
C LYS A 108 28.53 -22.25 -9.96
N LEU A 109 29.50 -21.41 -10.28
CA LEU A 109 30.67 -21.77 -11.09
C LEU A 109 31.73 -22.58 -10.31
N GLY A 110 31.56 -22.73 -8.99
CA GLY A 110 32.35 -23.67 -8.18
C GLY A 110 33.34 -22.99 -7.22
N GLU A 111 33.27 -21.68 -7.04
CA GLU A 111 34.02 -21.00 -5.99
C GLU A 111 33.38 -21.29 -4.62
N THR A 112 34.13 -21.88 -3.69
CA THR A 112 33.62 -22.26 -2.36
C THR A 112 33.93 -21.24 -1.27
N ASP A 113 34.96 -20.42 -1.45
CA ASP A 113 35.45 -19.51 -0.41
C ASP A 113 34.65 -18.20 -0.42
N GLU A 114 33.86 -17.97 0.63
CA GLU A 114 32.97 -16.79 0.74
C GLU A 114 33.72 -15.45 0.63
N GLU A 115 34.94 -15.37 1.16
CA GLU A 115 35.74 -14.14 1.11
C GLU A 115 36.27 -13.85 -0.29
N LYS A 116 36.69 -14.89 -1.03
CA LYS A 116 37.17 -14.76 -2.41
C LYS A 116 36.01 -14.36 -3.31
N LEU A 117 34.89 -15.07 -3.20
CA LEU A 117 33.63 -14.74 -3.89
C LEU A 117 33.23 -13.28 -3.69
N PHE A 118 33.29 -12.78 -2.46
CA PHE A 118 32.91 -11.39 -2.14
C PHE A 118 33.85 -10.36 -2.78
N VAL A 119 35.14 -10.64 -2.84
CA VAL A 119 36.12 -9.74 -3.48
C VAL A 119 36.00 -9.79 -5.00
N GLU A 120 35.81 -10.99 -5.57
CA GLU A 120 35.69 -11.21 -7.02
C GLU A 120 34.41 -10.59 -7.58
N THR A 121 33.29 -10.76 -6.88
CA THR A 121 32.04 -10.03 -7.19
C THR A 121 32.21 -8.52 -7.14
N GLY A 122 32.90 -8.00 -6.13
CA GLY A 122 33.19 -6.57 -6.05
C GLY A 122 33.99 -6.08 -7.27
N LYS A 123 34.99 -6.85 -7.70
CA LYS A 123 35.79 -6.55 -8.91
C LYS A 123 34.94 -6.63 -10.18
N ALA A 124 34.08 -7.63 -10.32
CA ALA A 124 33.18 -7.80 -11.46
C ALA A 124 32.21 -6.62 -11.59
N LEU A 125 31.61 -6.17 -10.48
CA LEU A 125 30.70 -5.01 -10.49
C LEU A 125 31.40 -3.69 -10.79
N LEU A 126 32.67 -3.53 -10.36
CA LEU A 126 33.47 -2.37 -10.75
C LEU A 126 33.77 -2.39 -12.26
N ALA A 127 34.01 -3.57 -12.85
CA ALA A 127 34.17 -3.72 -14.29
C ALA A 127 32.88 -3.41 -15.08
N GLU A 128 31.71 -3.67 -14.48
CA GLU A 128 30.40 -3.25 -15.01
C GLU A 128 30.08 -1.76 -14.79
N GLY A 129 30.97 -1.01 -14.12
CA GLY A 129 30.85 0.43 -13.91
C GLY A 129 30.02 0.84 -12.68
N VAL A 130 29.71 -0.09 -11.78
CA VAL A 130 28.98 0.21 -10.53
C VAL A 130 29.92 0.82 -9.49
N ILE A 131 29.53 1.95 -8.90
CA ILE A 131 30.33 2.63 -7.88
C ILE A 131 30.12 1.95 -6.52
N LEU A 132 31.19 1.32 -5.99
CA LEU A 132 31.22 0.72 -4.65
C LEU A 132 32.17 1.52 -3.75
N ARG A 133 31.63 2.24 -2.76
CA ARG A 133 32.42 3.00 -1.78
C ARG A 133 32.43 2.27 -0.44
N ARG A 134 33.61 1.88 0.07
CA ARG A 134 33.71 1.26 1.40
C ARG A 134 33.51 2.28 2.51
N VAL A 135 32.80 1.88 3.55
CA VAL A 135 32.45 2.75 4.69
C VAL A 135 33.69 3.19 5.50
N GLY A 136 34.83 2.49 5.37
CA GLY A 136 36.10 2.81 6.02
C GLY A 136 36.99 3.84 5.29
N GLU A 137 36.98 3.86 3.96
CA GLU A 137 37.87 4.73 3.15
C GLU A 137 37.33 6.16 3.00
N ALA A 138 36.04 6.34 3.28
CA ALA A 138 35.34 7.61 3.14
C ALA A 138 35.76 8.70 4.15
N ARG A 139 36.46 8.33 5.24
CA ARG A 139 36.75 9.24 6.37
C ARG A 139 38.08 9.98 6.27
N THR A 140 38.95 9.69 5.30
CA THR A 140 40.25 10.37 5.16
C THR A 140 40.23 11.68 4.35
N HIS A 141 39.09 12.04 3.76
CA HIS A 141 38.89 13.35 3.12
C HIS A 141 37.51 13.93 3.46
N LYS A 142 37.33 14.32 4.73
CA LYS A 142 36.43 15.38 5.21
C LYS A 142 36.53 15.42 6.73
N GLU A 143 37.50 16.18 7.21
CA GLU A 143 37.55 16.61 8.59
C GLU A 143 36.37 17.57 8.86
N GLY A 144 35.64 17.33 9.95
CA GLY A 144 34.60 18.23 10.46
C GLY A 144 33.14 17.80 10.22
N SER A 145 32.66 16.80 10.97
CA SER A 145 31.29 16.76 11.53
C SER A 145 31.10 15.45 12.29
N HIS A 146 31.31 15.51 13.59
CA HIS A 146 31.03 14.42 14.51
C HIS A 146 29.50 14.33 14.72
N VAL A 147 28.84 13.43 14.00
CA VAL A 147 27.51 12.93 14.41
C VAL A 147 27.71 11.56 15.01
N SER A 148 27.72 11.52 16.34
CA SER A 148 27.72 10.31 17.16
C SER A 148 26.31 9.72 17.14
N TRP A 149 26.11 8.65 16.37
CA TRP A 149 24.90 7.85 16.43
C TRP A 149 24.99 6.91 17.62
N LYS A 150 24.58 7.38 18.80
CA LYS A 150 24.14 6.51 19.89
C LYS A 150 22.62 6.39 19.77
N SER A 151 22.15 5.28 19.22
CA SER A 151 20.75 4.87 19.31
C SER A 151 20.61 3.90 20.48
N GLU A 152 20.05 4.37 21.59
CA GLU A 152 19.34 3.51 22.55
C GLU A 152 17.84 3.56 22.24
N PRO A 153 17.13 2.43 22.25
CA PRO A 153 15.68 2.41 22.14
C PRO A 153 15.06 2.68 23.52
N LYS A 154 14.30 3.77 23.65
CA LYS A 154 13.45 3.99 24.82
C LYS A 154 12.05 3.44 24.55
N ASP A 155 11.63 2.55 25.42
CA ASP A 155 10.31 1.96 25.50
C ASP A 155 9.21 3.02 25.50
N ALA A 156 8.20 2.82 24.67
CA ALA A 156 6.99 3.64 24.64
C ALA A 156 5.90 2.96 25.48
N GLU A 157 5.58 3.54 26.64
CA GLU A 157 4.30 3.31 27.33
C GLU A 157 3.28 4.40 26.95
N PRO A 158 1.99 4.05 26.80
CA PRO A 158 0.97 4.95 26.27
C PRO A 158 0.39 5.88 27.33
N GLN A 159 0.44 7.19 27.09
CA GLN A 159 -0.28 8.17 27.90
C GLN A 159 -1.75 8.26 27.47
N THR A 160 -2.62 7.77 28.34
CA THR A 160 -4.03 8.15 28.42
C THR A 160 -4.13 9.58 28.94
N VAL A 161 -4.55 10.54 28.12
CA VAL A 161 -5.15 11.79 28.62
C VAL A 161 -6.37 12.14 27.77
N LEU A 162 -7.51 12.04 28.47
CA LEU A 162 -8.84 12.52 28.14
C LEU A 162 -8.81 14.06 28.10
N GLU A 163 -9.00 14.67 26.93
CA GLU A 163 -9.21 16.11 26.85
C GLU A 163 -10.60 16.41 26.25
N LYS A 164 -11.45 16.97 27.13
CA LYS A 164 -12.80 17.47 26.89
C LYS A 164 -12.81 18.42 25.68
N ARG A 165 -13.67 18.14 24.71
CA ARG A 165 -14.11 19.15 23.73
C ARG A 165 -15.45 19.75 24.18
N GLN A 166 -15.49 21.06 24.37
CA GLN A 166 -16.70 21.90 24.32
C GLN A 166 -16.46 23.07 23.35
N PRO A 167 -17.53 23.62 22.77
CA PRO A 167 -17.60 23.89 21.32
C PRO A 167 -17.16 25.28 20.89
N LEU A 168 -16.92 25.39 19.57
CA LEU A 168 -16.53 26.58 18.81
C LEU A 168 -17.34 27.83 19.19
N GLN A 169 -16.60 28.93 19.38
CA GLN A 169 -17.10 30.30 19.42
C GLN A 169 -17.75 30.71 18.09
N GLU A 170 -18.90 31.35 18.24
CA GLU A 170 -19.66 32.09 17.23
C GLU A 170 -18.84 33.27 16.67
N VAL A 171 -18.98 33.52 15.37
CA VAL A 171 -18.48 34.71 14.68
C VAL A 171 -19.66 35.69 14.48
N PRO A 172 -19.45 37.01 14.57
CA PRO A 172 -20.42 37.98 15.09
C PRO A 172 -21.61 38.31 14.19
N GLN A 173 -22.74 38.61 14.85
CA GLN A 173 -23.89 39.33 14.33
C GLN A 173 -23.56 40.82 14.16
N ASP A 174 -23.96 41.41 13.05
CA ASP A 174 -24.44 42.79 13.05
C ASP A 174 -25.58 42.98 12.04
N GLN A 175 -26.54 43.80 12.48
CA GLN A 175 -27.66 44.45 11.79
C GLN A 175 -29.07 43.85 12.00
N ASN A 176 -29.85 44.62 12.76
CA ASN A 176 -31.28 44.50 12.97
C ASN A 176 -32.01 45.63 12.21
N SER A 177 -33.25 45.33 11.77
CA SER A 177 -34.37 46.23 11.36
C SER A 177 -34.12 47.16 10.15
N GLU A 178 -35.06 47.45 9.24
CA GLU A 178 -36.50 47.25 9.14
C GLU A 178 -36.95 47.54 7.68
N ALA A 179 -38.19 47.17 7.36
CA ALA A 179 -38.81 47.19 6.03
C ALA A 179 -39.01 48.59 5.39
N SER A 180 -39.12 48.63 4.05
CA SER A 180 -40.02 49.51 3.27
C SER A 180 -40.07 49.10 1.79
N GLU A 181 -41.23 48.58 1.39
CA GLU A 181 -42.05 48.87 0.19
C GLU A 181 -41.45 49.25 -1.19
N GLU A 182 -41.96 48.52 -2.19
CA GLU A 182 -42.52 48.98 -3.47
C GLU A 182 -41.68 49.34 -4.73
N GLN A 183 -42.12 48.70 -5.82
CA GLN A 183 -42.30 49.21 -7.20
C GLN A 183 -41.15 49.27 -8.24
N SER A 184 -41.19 48.27 -9.12
CA SER A 184 -41.56 48.41 -10.56
C SER A 184 -40.49 48.65 -11.66
N LYS A 185 -40.75 47.95 -12.79
CA LYS A 185 -40.40 48.18 -14.22
C LYS A 185 -39.14 47.54 -14.83
N GLU A 186 -39.36 46.37 -15.45
CA GLU A 186 -39.30 46.12 -16.90
C GLU A 186 -38.35 46.98 -17.77
N SER A 187 -37.38 46.33 -18.42
CA SER A 187 -37.13 46.52 -19.85
C SER A 187 -36.42 45.32 -20.49
N LEU A 188 -37.13 44.66 -21.39
CA LEU A 188 -36.64 43.75 -22.43
C LEU A 188 -35.70 44.49 -23.40
N LEU A 189 -34.65 43.82 -23.90
CA LEU A 189 -34.39 43.65 -25.34
C LEU A 189 -33.12 42.78 -25.59
N SER A 190 -33.35 41.58 -26.13
CA SER A 190 -32.41 40.87 -27.05
C SER A 190 -32.50 41.54 -28.45
N PRO A 191 -31.73 41.22 -29.52
CA PRO A 191 -31.14 39.90 -29.87
C PRO A 191 -29.82 39.89 -30.70
N GLY A 192 -29.32 38.70 -31.06
CA GLY A 192 -28.45 38.53 -32.25
C GLY A 192 -27.41 37.39 -32.21
N ARG A 193 -27.81 36.18 -32.61
CA ARG A 193 -26.96 35.06 -33.11
C ARG A 193 -26.74 35.27 -34.65
N PRO A 194 -26.10 34.39 -35.48
CA PRO A 194 -25.31 33.16 -35.26
C PRO A 194 -24.11 32.94 -36.25
N GLY A 195 -23.42 31.79 -36.15
CA GLY A 195 -22.60 31.16 -37.21
C GLY A 195 -21.26 30.61 -36.67
N ALA A 196 -20.73 29.43 -37.01
CA ALA A 196 -21.06 28.41 -38.01
C ALA A 196 -20.28 27.10 -37.68
N GLU A 197 -20.89 25.93 -37.91
CA GLU A 197 -20.23 24.69 -38.37
C GLU A 197 -20.23 24.70 -39.93
N PRO A 198 -19.64 23.76 -40.73
CA PRO A 198 -19.18 22.35 -40.51
C PRO A 198 -17.84 22.08 -41.30
N PRO A 199 -17.43 20.87 -41.84
CA PRO A 199 -18.11 19.57 -41.92
C PRO A 199 -17.29 18.27 -41.72
N SER A 200 -18.09 17.19 -41.63
CA SER A 200 -17.75 15.77 -41.74
C SER A 200 -17.02 15.38 -43.03
N GLN A 201 -16.16 14.36 -42.95
CA GLN A 201 -15.92 13.41 -44.04
C GLN A 201 -15.88 11.96 -43.50
N HIS A 202 -16.78 11.14 -44.03
CA HIS A 202 -16.69 9.69 -44.12
C HIS A 202 -15.50 9.27 -44.98
N VAL A 203 -14.84 8.15 -44.68
CA VAL A 203 -14.47 7.12 -45.69
C VAL A 203 -14.08 5.78 -45.04
N HIS A 204 -14.86 4.76 -45.42
CA HIS A 204 -14.49 3.37 -45.75
C HIS A 204 -13.60 2.53 -44.83
N GLY A 205 -14.19 1.41 -44.38
CA GLY A 205 -13.45 0.20 -44.01
C GLY A 205 -12.84 -0.52 -45.21
N LEU A 206 -11.81 -1.32 -44.94
CA LEU A 206 -11.37 -2.40 -45.80
C LEU A 206 -10.99 -3.60 -44.91
N ALA A 207 -11.60 -4.74 -45.24
CA ALA A 207 -11.31 -6.05 -44.70
C ALA A 207 -10.10 -6.71 -45.43
N HIS A 208 -9.73 -7.89 -44.92
CA HIS A 208 -8.87 -8.95 -45.50
C HIS A 208 -7.34 -8.88 -45.28
N SER A 209 -6.86 -9.76 -44.40
CA SER A 209 -6.01 -10.89 -44.84
C SER A 209 -5.95 -11.99 -43.80
N ALA A 210 -6.64 -13.09 -44.10
CA ALA A 210 -6.37 -14.41 -43.54
C ALA A 210 -5.31 -15.08 -44.42
N LEU A 211 -4.21 -15.51 -43.82
CA LEU A 211 -3.20 -16.36 -44.45
C LEU A 211 -3.18 -17.71 -43.75
N GLN A 212 -3.82 -18.66 -44.42
CA GLN A 212 -3.40 -20.03 -44.71
C GLN A 212 -2.18 -20.58 -43.93
N MET A 213 -2.39 -21.60 -43.11
CA MET A 213 -1.38 -22.65 -42.86
C MET A 213 -2.05 -24.02 -43.05
N LYS A 214 -1.68 -24.67 -44.16
CA LYS A 214 -1.80 -26.12 -44.38
C LYS A 214 -0.62 -26.79 -43.67
N GLY A 215 -0.87 -27.87 -42.96
CA GLY A 215 0.16 -28.75 -42.40
C GLY A 215 -0.47 -30.08 -42.03
N GLU A 216 -0.20 -31.07 -42.89
CA GLU A 216 -0.20 -32.55 -42.75
C GLU A 216 -1.29 -33.26 -41.90
#